data_AF-A0A5K3FT39-F1
#
_entry.id   AF-A0A5K3FT39-F1
#
_cell.length_a   1.000
_cell.length_b   1.000
_cell.length_c   1.000
_cell.angle_alpha   90.00
_cell.angle_beta   90.00
_cell.angle_gamma   90.00
#
_symmetry.space_group_name_H-M   'P 1'
#
loop_
_entity.id
_entity.type
_entity.pdbx_description
1 polymer ?
#
loop_
_entity_poly.entity_id
_entity_poly.type
_entity_poly.pdbx_seq_one_letter_code
_entity_poly.pdbx_strand_id
1 'polypeptide(L)' 'MISGDLNSLGNRQDEIERKKNEILMLKSCLAMKRLKLSVVINDLKNYCFEHIESDQLISAPKDDPFKTKRRCSLF' A
#
# COMPACT_ATOMS: atom_id res chain seq x y z
N MET A 1 -9.06 53.13 5.00
CA MET A 1 -8.06 52.05 4.84
C MET A 1 -8.51 50.86 5.69
N ILE A 2 -9.26 49.91 5.12
CA ILE A 2 -9.77 48.70 5.82
C ILE A 2 -9.71 47.52 4.83
N SER A 3 -8.53 47.26 4.25
CA SER A 3 -8.37 46.17 3.27
C SER A 3 -7.30 45.15 3.68
N GLY A 4 -6.54 45.41 4.75
CA GLY A 4 -5.52 44.49 5.28
C GLY A 4 -6.05 43.38 6.19
N ASP A 5 -7.11 43.65 6.96
CA ASP A 5 -7.63 42.71 7.96
C ASP A 5 -8.42 41.53 7.39
N LEU A 6 -9.13 41.72 6.27
CA LEU A 6 -9.96 40.68 5.66
C LEU A 6 -9.13 39.52 5.07
N ASN A 7 -7.97 39.81 4.47
CA ASN A 7 -7.07 38.78 3.95
C ASN A 7 -6.38 37.99 5.08
N SER A 8 -6.08 38.64 6.20
CA SER A 8 -5.52 38.00 7.40
C SER A 8 -6.54 37.06 8.07
N LEU A 9 -7.80 37.51 8.17
CA LEU A 9 -8.90 36.72 8.74
C LEU A 9 -9.27 35.50 7.89
N GLY A 10 -9.28 35.63 6.55
CA GLY A 10 -9.49 34.51 5.63
C GLY A 10 -8.42 33.43 5.78
N ASN A 11 -7.14 33.83 5.81
CA ASN A 11 -6.01 32.91 6.01
C ASN A 11 -6.07 32.18 7.37
N ARG A 12 -6.48 32.90 8.43
CA ARG A 12 -6.66 32.29 9.76
C ARG A 12 -7.83 31.29 9.78
N GLN A 13 -8.93 31.59 9.11
CA GLN A 13 -10.07 30.67 9.04
C GLN A 13 -9.73 29.40 8.26
N ASP A 14 -8.99 29.53 7.16
CA ASP A 14 -8.50 28.38 6.40
C ASP A 14 -7.53 27.51 7.22
N GLU A 15 -6.66 28.13 8.02
CA GLU A 15 -5.77 27.39 8.92
C GLU A 15 -6.55 26.62 9.99
N ILE A 16 -7.60 27.22 10.55
CA ILE A 16 -8.48 26.58 11.52
C ILE A 16 -9.18 25.37 10.89
N GLU A 17 -9.74 25.52 9.68
CA GLU A 17 -10.40 24.41 8.99
C GLU A 17 -9.43 23.26 8.65
N ARG A 18 -8.20 23.58 8.22
CA ARG A 18 -7.15 22.55 8.03
C ARG A 18 -6.87 21.77 9.31
N LYS A 19 -6.69 22.48 10.44
CA LYS A 19 -6.43 21.86 11.74
C LYS A 19 -7.61 21.02 12.24
N LYS A 20 -8.85 21.45 11.99
CA LYS A 20 -10.04 20.64 12.30
C LYS A 20 -10.05 19.34 11.50
N ASN A 21 -9.75 19.40 10.21
CA ASN A 21 -9.68 18.22 9.35
C ASN A 21 -8.57 17.26 9.79
N GLU A 22 -7.41 17.78 10.19
CA GLU A 22 -6.32 16.98 10.75
C GLU A 22 -6.76 16.26 12.04
N ILE A 23 -7.45 16.96 12.96
CA ILE A 23 -7.99 16.35 14.17
C ILE A 23 -9.00 15.24 13.83
N LEU A 24 -9.87 15.44 12.83
CA LEU A 24 -10.81 14.42 12.39
C LEU A 24 -10.08 13.17 11.85
N MET A 25 -9.03 13.37 11.06
CA MET A 25 -8.18 12.28 10.58
C MET A 25 -7.51 11.52 11.73
N LEU A 26 -6.93 12.24 12.70
CA LEU A 26 -6.31 11.62 13.87
C LEU A 26 -7.30 10.82 14.70
N LYS A 27 -8.53 11.34 14.90
CA LYS A 27 -9.61 10.61 15.57
C LYS A 27 -9.97 9.31 14.84
N SER A 28 -10.03 9.35 13.51
CA SER A 28 -10.27 8.16 12.68
C SER A 28 -9.14 7.13 12.84
N CYS A 29 -7.88 7.57 12.74
CA CYS A 29 -6.70 6.72 12.94
C CYS A 29 -6.63 6.09 14.34
N LEU A 30 -7.11 6.80 15.36
CA LEU A 30 -7.15 6.30 16.74
C LEU A 30 -8.25 5.24 16.93
N ALA A 31 -9.38 5.37 16.24
CA ALA A 31 -10.49 4.43 16.28
C ALA A 31 -10.17 3.09 15.57
N MET A 32 -9.09 3.03 14.79
CA MET A 32 -8.69 1.83 14.08
C MET A 32 -8.28 0.70 15.03
N LYS A 33 -8.94 -0.46 14.92
CA LYS A 33 -8.54 -1.69 15.60
C LYS A 33 -7.34 -2.31 14.89
N ARG A 34 -6.19 -2.35 15.56
CA ARG A 34 -4.96 -2.97 15.04
C ARG A 34 -4.89 -4.43 15.45
N LEU A 35 -4.45 -5.28 14.52
CA LEU A 35 -4.10 -6.67 14.82
C LEU A 35 -2.73 -6.72 15.52
N LYS A 36 -2.50 -7.78 16.31
CA LYS A 36 -1.18 -8.04 16.90
C LYS A 36 -0.18 -8.33 15.78
N LEU A 37 0.99 -7.72 15.86
CA LEU A 37 2.05 -7.90 14.85
C LEU A 37 2.40 -9.38 14.65
N SER A 38 2.49 -10.16 15.73
CA SER A 38 2.78 -11.60 15.66
C SER A 38 1.73 -12.39 14.86
N VAL A 39 0.45 -12.00 14.95
CA VAL A 39 -0.63 -12.62 14.17
C VAL A 39 -0.45 -12.30 12.70
N VAL A 40 -0.26 -11.02 12.37
CA VAL A 40 -0.06 -10.57 10.98
C VAL A 40 1.16 -11.24 10.34
N ILE A 41 2.28 -11.32 11.06
CA ILE A 41 3.48 -12.00 10.56
C ILE A 41 3.19 -13.47 10.29
N ASN A 42 2.47 -14.15 11.20
CA ASN A 42 2.16 -15.56 11.03
C ASN A 42 1.23 -15.81 9.84
N ASP A 43 0.23 -14.95 9.64
CA ASP A 43 -0.70 -15.04 8.53
C ASP A 43 0.01 -14.82 7.19
N LEU A 44 0.87 -13.79 7.10
CA LEU A 44 1.70 -13.55 5.91
C LEU A 44 2.64 -14.72 5.62
N LYS A 45 3.31 -15.23 6.66
CA LYS A 45 4.20 -16.37 6.56
C LYS A 45 3.47 -17.59 6.01
N ASN A 46 2.30 -17.91 6.57
CA ASN A 46 1.50 -19.05 6.15
C ASN A 46 1.04 -18.90 4.70
N TYR A 47 0.54 -17.72 4.33
CA TYR A 47 0.13 -17.44 2.96
C TYR A 47 1.27 -17.69 1.96
N CYS A 48 2.47 -17.20 2.25
CA CYS A 48 3.64 -17.42 1.40
C CYS A 48 3.98 -18.92 1.26
N PHE A 49 3.94 -19.68 2.35
CA PHE A 49 4.25 -21.12 2.31
C PHE A 49 3.18 -21.95 1.60
N GLU A 50 1.90 -21.60 1.73
CA GLU A 50 0.80 -22.26 1.03
C GLU A 50 0.90 -22.11 -0.50
N HIS A 51 1.48 -20.99 -0.98
CA HIS A 51 1.53 -20.66 -2.41
C HIS A 51 2.91 -20.85 -3.04
N ILE A 52 3.92 -21.29 -2.29
CA ILE A 52 5.32 -21.36 -2.75
C ILE A 52 5.51 -22.26 -3.99
N GLU A 53 4.73 -23.34 -4.09
CA GLU A 53 4.81 -24.27 -5.22
C GLU A 53 4.19 -23.69 -6.50
N SER A 54 3.25 -22.74 -6.36
CA SER A 54 2.59 -22.06 -7.47
C SER A 54 3.35 -20.84 -7.97
N ASP A 55 4.29 -20.32 -7.17
CA ASP A 55 5.15 -19.22 -7.55
C ASP A 55 6.20 -19.70 -8.56
N GLN A 56 6.06 -19.28 -9.82
CA GLN A 56 6.93 -19.71 -10.92
C GLN A 56 8.34 -19.10 -10.86
N LEU A 57 8.57 -18.06 -10.04
CA LEU A 57 9.88 -17.44 -9.86
C LEU A 57 10.68 -18.14 -8.76
N ILE A 58 9.98 -18.71 -7.77
CA ILE A 58 10.60 -19.53 -6.71
C ILE A 58 10.69 -20.99 -7.15
N SER A 59 9.58 -21.54 -7.64
CA SER A 59 9.42 -22.92 -8.12
C SER A 59 9.35 -22.93 -9.65
N ALA A 60 10.51 -22.77 -10.29
CA ALA A 60 10.60 -22.65 -11.75
C ALA A 60 9.94 -23.85 -12.48
N PRO A 61 8.93 -23.60 -13.33
CA PRO A 61 8.26 -24.68 -14.04
C PRO A 61 9.16 -25.31 -15.11
N LYS A 62 8.97 -26.61 -15.36
CA LYS A 62 9.67 -27.31 -16.43
C LYS A 62 9.28 -26.77 -17.81
N ASP A 63 8.05 -26.32 -17.98
CA ASP A 63 7.51 -25.80 -19.23
C ASP A 63 7.46 -24.26 -19.23
N ASP A 64 8.63 -23.64 -19.03
CA ASP A 64 8.75 -22.19 -19.15
C ASP A 64 8.54 -21.77 -20.63
N PRO A 65 7.50 -20.95 -20.92
CA PRO A 65 7.17 -20.52 -22.28
C PRO A 65 8.24 -19.60 -22.89
N PHE A 66 9.14 -19.05 -22.07
CA PHE A 66 10.25 -18.20 -22.49
C PHE A 66 11.54 -18.99 -22.74
N LYS A 67 11.54 -20.33 -22.59
CA LYS A 67 12.69 -21.15 -22.96
C LYS A 67 13.04 -21.01 -24.44
N THR A 68 14.33 -20.92 -24.72
CA THR A 68 14.85 -20.88 -26.08
C THR A 68 14.37 -22.09 -26.87
N LYS A 69 13.61 -21.85 -27.94
CA LYS A 69 13.15 -22.91 -28.84
C LYS A 69 14.36 -23.54 -29.52
N ARG A 70 14.52 -24.86 -29.42
CA ARG A 70 15.53 -25.58 -30.19
C ARG A 70 15.20 -25.41 -31.68
N ARG A 71 16.20 -25.08 -32.50
CA ARG A 71 16.05 -25.13 -33.96
C ARG A 71 15.87 -26.59 -34.36
N CYS A 72 14.75 -26.94 -34.98
CA CYS A 72 14.59 -28.24 -35.60
C CYS A 72 15.50 -28.30 -36.83
N SER A 73 16.45 -29.24 -36.85
CA SER A 73 17.18 -29.57 -38.07
C SER A 73 16.30 -30.48 -38.91
N LEU A 74 15.87 -30.00 -40.08
CA LEU A 74 15.31 -30.83 -41.13
C LEU A 74 16.50 -31.57 -41.77
N PHE A 75 16.86 -32.71 -41.20
CA PHE A 75 17.66 -33.73 -41.88
C PHE A 75 16.74 -34.89 -42.24
#